data_AF-A0AAD9KFW1-F1
#
_entry.id   AF-A0AAD9KFW1-F1
#
_cell.length_a   1.000
_cell.length_b   1.000
_cell.length_c   1.000
_cell.angle_alpha   90.00
_cell.angle_beta   90.00
_cell.angle_gamma   90.00
#
_symmetry.space_group_name_H-M   'P 1'
#
loop_
_entity.id
_entity.type
_entity.pdbx_description
1 polymer ?
#
loop_
_entity_poly.entity_id
_entity_poly.type
_entity_poly.pdbx_seq_one_letter_code
_entity_poly.pdbx_strand_id
1 'polypeptide(L)'
;MGKGEAVENSGPVYSGIQKDYLQGLDNLRKLVTNIELDVLRLRKKFCGSATGDDDRYEEYLKTCNDKLLYCNNQLRKNHVKLEVIDGEVKLVSMLNKVRELGDRCNPEVIAALSEFWERLKDAVESAQLIKRKYLDSCFKRLKSSCVSYLGHGDIRLKLTKDYADVVKTYQATITDILNKLDQLTKGYTLEVRQDLFTDTTFTNRILIACDQKAFSLLRLVPDLTEKLWTVCRISTQWIDKDETYVHDISNYIREKRLQTRKKKFDLRNEKEKRKRLSESVKGAHHLFKDNKEKLAKIENELQSLADTVNKYVDTKKYKLNEVRHKEGMVDFLDISISQTSKNYTLQLKRSRLMREVRELEDNLKEIEQELADMEKDMNKKADERLCLQQTLDKNSVSYRTFRNDLEKLNKIVGNLQKEVEELSDSLTQMEIIQSVKTSPEKVEDFYERPATVKLAPSLKEKIQIRRKKMTDTKHISK
;
A
#
# COMPACT_ATOMS: atom_id res chain seq x y z
N MET A 1 -15.35 52.02 -15.80
CA MET A 1 -14.76 52.17 -14.46
C MET A 1 -15.12 50.92 -13.66
N GLY A 2 -14.10 50.28 -13.03
CA GLY A 2 -14.13 49.20 -12.01
C GLY A 2 -15.13 48.05 -12.21
N LYS A 3 -14.79 46.84 -12.67
CA LYS A 3 -13.98 45.80 -11.99
C LYS A 3 -14.23 45.67 -10.49
N GLY A 4 -14.98 44.62 -10.13
CA GLY A 4 -14.99 43.98 -8.81
C GLY A 4 -15.11 42.47 -9.06
N GLU A 5 -13.96 41.79 -9.02
CA GLU A 5 -13.80 40.36 -9.22
C GLU A 5 -14.54 39.58 -8.12
N ALA A 6 -15.56 38.81 -8.51
CA ALA A 6 -16.03 37.71 -7.68
C ALA A 6 -14.98 36.60 -7.78
N VAL A 7 -14.18 36.46 -6.74
CA VAL A 7 -13.28 35.32 -6.55
C VAL A 7 -14.17 34.07 -6.43
N GLU A 8 -14.32 33.35 -7.54
CA GLU A 8 -14.83 31.99 -7.54
C GLU A 8 -13.87 31.12 -6.72
N ASN A 9 -14.25 30.86 -5.47
CA ASN A 9 -13.66 29.84 -4.63
C ASN A 9 -13.93 28.47 -5.27
N SER A 10 -13.04 28.07 -6.17
CA SER A 10 -12.95 26.75 -6.77
C SER A 10 -12.46 25.74 -5.73
N GLY A 11 -13.33 25.43 -4.76
CA GLY A 11 -13.12 24.32 -3.85
C GLY A 11 -13.22 22.98 -4.61
N PRO A 12 -12.43 21.95 -4.25
CA PRO A 12 -12.52 20.64 -4.87
C PRO A 12 -13.94 20.08 -4.72
N VAL A 13 -14.52 19.57 -5.79
CA VAL A 13 -15.83 18.90 -5.75
C VAL A 13 -15.64 17.56 -5.02
N TYR A 14 -15.90 17.55 -3.70
CA TYR A 14 -15.85 16.35 -2.88
C TYR A 14 -17.08 15.48 -3.14
N SER A 15 -16.89 14.16 -3.30
CA SER A 15 -17.98 13.18 -3.27
C SER A 15 -18.71 13.25 -1.94
N GLY A 16 -20.06 13.19 -1.95
CA GLY A 16 -20.92 13.52 -0.79
C GLY A 16 -20.50 12.93 0.56
N ILE A 17 -20.05 11.68 0.57
CA ILE A 17 -19.71 10.98 1.82
C ILE A 17 -18.41 11.51 2.49
N GLN A 18 -17.45 11.98 1.68
CA GLN A 18 -16.25 12.64 2.22
C GLN A 18 -16.58 14.02 2.80
N LYS A 19 -17.50 14.74 2.16
CA LYS A 19 -17.99 16.03 2.64
C LYS A 19 -18.69 15.86 4.00
N ASP A 20 -19.53 14.84 4.15
CA ASP A 20 -20.24 14.58 5.40
C ASP A 20 -19.28 14.21 6.56
N TYR A 21 -18.21 13.45 6.27
CA TYR A 21 -17.17 13.17 7.25
C TYR A 21 -16.41 14.43 7.68
N LEU A 22 -16.00 15.28 6.73
CA LEU A 22 -15.33 16.55 7.04
C LEU A 22 -16.23 17.49 7.85
N GLN A 23 -17.52 17.55 7.53
CA GLN A 23 -18.50 18.28 8.33
C GLN A 23 -18.65 17.70 9.74
N GLY A 24 -18.53 16.38 9.90
CA GLY A 24 -18.45 15.70 11.20
C GLY A 24 -17.22 16.14 12.02
N LEU A 25 -16.05 16.24 11.39
CA LEU A 25 -14.83 16.76 12.04
C LEU A 25 -15.00 18.22 12.47
N ASP A 26 -15.62 19.07 11.65
CA ASP A 26 -15.90 20.46 12.03
C ASP A 26 -16.84 20.58 13.23
N ASN A 27 -17.78 19.65 13.37
CA ASN A 27 -18.63 19.59 14.56
C ASN A 27 -17.83 19.16 15.80
N LEU A 28 -16.89 18.22 15.67
CA LEU A 28 -15.96 17.90 16.76
C LEU A 28 -15.10 19.11 17.14
N ARG A 29 -14.60 19.88 16.16
CA ARG A 29 -13.87 21.13 16.43
C ARG A 29 -14.71 22.09 17.25
N LYS A 30 -15.97 22.32 16.85
CA LYS A 30 -16.90 23.17 17.61
C LYS A 30 -17.12 22.66 19.03
N LEU A 31 -17.23 21.35 19.23
CA LEU A 31 -17.36 20.78 20.58
C LEU A 31 -16.09 21.03 21.42
N VAL A 32 -14.90 20.86 20.85
CA VAL A 32 -13.63 21.19 21.52
C VAL A 32 -13.57 22.68 21.85
N THR A 33 -13.91 23.58 20.91
CA THR A 33 -13.98 25.02 21.16
C THR A 33 -14.99 25.38 22.25
N ASN A 34 -16.13 24.68 22.34
CA ASN A 34 -17.08 24.89 23.43
C ASN A 34 -16.49 24.53 24.80
N ILE A 35 -15.68 23.46 24.87
CA ILE A 35 -14.94 23.09 26.08
C ILE A 35 -13.88 24.15 26.41
N GLU A 36 -13.14 24.66 25.42
CA GLU A 36 -12.20 25.78 25.59
C GLU A 36 -12.90 27.01 26.17
N LEU A 37 -14.06 27.37 25.64
CA LEU A 37 -14.87 28.48 26.16
C LEU A 37 -15.38 28.24 27.59
N ASP A 38 -15.67 27.00 27.96
CA ASP A 38 -16.02 26.63 29.35
C ASP A 38 -14.80 26.78 30.28
N VAL A 39 -13.60 26.39 29.84
CA VAL A 39 -12.34 26.58 30.60
C VAL A 39 -12.01 28.06 30.78
N LEU A 40 -12.18 28.89 29.74
CA LEU A 40 -12.00 30.34 29.85
C LEU A 40 -13.01 30.97 30.81
N ARG A 41 -14.27 30.51 30.79
CA ARG A 41 -15.30 30.95 31.75
C ARG A 41 -14.96 30.57 33.18
N LEU A 42 -14.46 29.36 33.40
CA LEU A 42 -13.96 28.91 34.70
C LEU A 42 -12.83 29.83 35.22
N ARG A 43 -11.85 30.14 34.37
CA ARG A 43 -10.73 31.01 34.70
C ARG A 43 -11.18 32.43 35.08
N LYS A 44 -12.12 33.00 34.31
CA LYS A 44 -12.72 34.31 34.60
C LYS A 44 -13.53 34.33 35.89
N LYS A 45 -14.36 33.30 36.13
CA LYS A 45 -15.18 33.18 37.34
C LYS A 45 -14.31 33.13 38.60
N PHE A 46 -13.19 32.40 38.56
CA PHE A 46 -12.28 32.28 39.70
C PHE A 46 -11.65 33.63 40.10
N CYS A 47 -11.15 34.40 39.14
CA CYS A 47 -10.55 35.71 39.43
C CYS A 47 -11.55 36.87 39.54
N GLY A 48 -12.80 36.70 39.15
CA GLY A 48 -13.80 37.76 39.18
C GLY A 48 -13.55 38.89 38.18
N SER A 49 -12.76 38.65 37.13
CA SER A 49 -12.46 39.65 36.10
C SER A 49 -13.30 39.47 34.82
N ALA A 50 -13.79 40.57 34.27
CA ALA A 50 -14.52 40.58 32.99
C ALA A 50 -13.58 40.30 31.79
N THR A 51 -12.29 40.68 31.93
CA THR A 51 -11.23 40.48 30.94
C THR A 51 -10.30 39.36 31.38
N GLY A 52 -10.01 38.43 30.45
CA GLY A 52 -9.14 37.27 30.69
C GLY A 52 -7.66 37.66 30.56
N ASP A 53 -7.21 38.55 31.44
CA ASP A 53 -5.84 39.05 31.44
C ASP A 53 -5.01 38.26 32.45
N ASP A 54 -3.92 37.64 32.00
CA ASP A 54 -3.03 36.81 32.81
C ASP A 54 -2.46 37.60 33.99
N ASP A 55 -2.17 38.88 33.78
CA ASP A 55 -1.57 39.77 34.80
C ASP A 55 -2.54 40.05 35.96
N ARG A 56 -3.85 40.18 35.68
CA ARG A 56 -4.88 40.33 36.74
C ARG A 56 -5.10 39.04 37.52
N TYR A 57 -4.97 37.90 36.84
CA TYR A 57 -5.03 36.60 37.51
C TYR A 57 -3.84 36.44 38.47
N GLU A 58 -2.65 36.86 38.05
CA GLU A 58 -1.44 36.88 38.88
C GLU A 58 -1.60 37.83 40.10
N GLU A 59 -2.13 39.03 39.89
CA GLU A 59 -2.38 40.02 40.96
C GLU A 59 -3.40 39.53 42.00
N TYR A 60 -4.45 38.84 41.56
CA TYR A 60 -5.42 38.21 42.45
C TYR A 60 -4.78 37.15 43.34
N LEU A 61 -3.92 36.28 42.77
CA LEU A 61 -3.20 35.26 43.55
C LEU A 61 -2.19 35.88 44.52
N LYS A 62 -1.47 36.94 44.11
CA LYS A 62 -0.57 37.70 45.02
C LYS A 62 -1.34 38.25 46.21
N THR A 63 -2.50 38.86 45.96
CA THR A 63 -3.36 39.38 47.03
C THR A 63 -3.82 38.27 47.99
N CYS A 64 -4.15 37.10 47.46
CA CYS A 64 -4.50 35.94 48.30
C CYS A 64 -3.29 35.42 49.10
N ASN A 65 -2.11 35.36 48.48
CA ASN A 65 -0.86 34.99 49.15
C ASN A 65 -0.53 35.93 50.32
N ASP A 66 -0.65 37.24 50.14
CA ASP A 66 -0.36 38.24 51.19
C ASP A 66 -1.34 38.11 52.37
N LYS A 67 -2.61 37.84 52.08
CA LYS A 67 -3.65 37.58 53.09
C LYS A 67 -3.40 36.28 53.85
N LEU A 68 -2.96 35.22 53.17
CA LEU A 68 -2.56 33.96 53.80
C LEU A 68 -1.31 34.13 54.68
N LEU A 69 -0.31 34.88 54.20
CA LEU A 69 0.88 35.23 54.98
C LEU A 69 0.53 36.05 56.23
N TYR A 70 -0.40 37.00 56.11
CA TYR A 70 -0.90 37.76 57.25
C TYR A 70 -1.53 36.83 58.32
N CYS A 71 -2.42 35.92 57.92
CA CYS A 71 -3.02 34.94 58.81
C CYS A 71 -1.97 34.04 59.48
N ASN A 72 -1.00 33.53 58.72
CA ASN A 72 0.10 32.73 59.26
C ASN A 72 0.95 33.51 60.29
N ASN A 73 1.26 34.77 60.02
CA ASN A 73 2.01 35.61 60.95
C ASN A 73 1.24 35.86 62.26
N GLN A 74 -0.09 36.02 62.20
CA GLN A 74 -0.92 36.16 63.40
C GLN A 74 -0.99 34.86 64.22
N LEU A 75 -1.12 33.70 63.56
CA LEU A 75 -1.07 32.40 64.23
C LEU A 75 0.30 32.17 64.91
N ARG A 76 1.39 32.55 64.25
CA ARG A 76 2.76 32.44 64.80
C ARG A 76 2.96 33.32 66.04
N LYS A 77 2.42 34.55 66.05
CA LYS A 77 2.47 35.45 67.21
C LYS A 77 1.75 34.88 68.44
N ASN A 78 0.79 33.99 68.23
CA ASN A 78 0.04 33.31 69.29
C ASN A 78 0.53 31.87 69.54
N HIS A 79 1.78 31.56 69.20
CA HIS A 79 2.44 30.26 69.43
C HIS A 79 1.77 29.02 68.78
N VAL A 80 0.96 29.21 67.75
CA VAL A 80 0.38 28.10 66.97
C VAL A 80 1.40 27.59 65.96
N LYS A 81 1.57 26.27 65.86
CA LYS A 81 2.46 25.63 64.88
C LYS A 81 1.93 25.87 63.46
N LEU A 82 2.81 26.35 62.58
CA LEU A 82 2.49 26.56 61.17
C LEU A 82 2.50 25.24 60.41
N GLU A 83 1.48 25.04 59.58
CA GLU A 83 1.34 23.90 58.68
C GLU A 83 1.31 24.40 57.23
N VAL A 84 1.79 23.56 56.30
CA VAL A 84 1.68 23.83 54.87
C VAL A 84 0.22 23.73 54.47
N ILE A 85 -0.31 24.76 53.81
CA ILE A 85 -1.69 24.80 53.34
C ILE A 85 -1.72 24.24 51.91
N ASP A 86 -1.91 22.93 51.83
CA ASP A 86 -1.92 22.14 50.60
C ASP A 86 -3.26 21.45 50.34
N GLY A 87 -4.31 21.76 51.08
CA GLY A 87 -5.60 21.09 50.99
C GLY A 87 -6.72 21.88 51.65
N GLU A 88 -7.96 21.57 51.25
CA GLU A 88 -9.16 22.20 51.79
C GLU A 88 -9.23 22.15 53.32
N VAL A 89 -8.98 20.97 53.91
CA VAL A 89 -9.04 20.74 55.35
C VAL A 89 -8.06 21.64 56.11
N LYS A 90 -6.84 21.85 55.57
CA LYS A 90 -5.82 22.69 56.19
C LYS A 90 -6.15 24.18 56.07
N LEU A 91 -6.73 24.60 54.93
CA LEU A 91 -7.20 25.97 54.73
C LEU A 91 -8.35 26.32 55.70
N VAL A 92 -9.33 25.43 55.84
CA VAL A 92 -10.48 25.60 56.74
C VAL A 92 -10.02 25.57 58.21
N SER A 93 -9.11 24.65 58.57
CA SER A 93 -8.51 24.59 59.90
C SER A 93 -7.77 25.89 60.26
N MET A 94 -7.00 26.45 59.32
CA MET A 94 -6.35 27.75 59.51
C MET A 94 -7.39 28.86 59.72
N LEU A 95 -8.43 28.94 58.88
CA LEU A 95 -9.48 29.96 59.00
C LEU A 95 -10.22 29.88 60.35
N ASN A 96 -10.52 28.68 60.83
CA ASN A 96 -11.17 28.50 62.14
C ASN A 96 -10.26 28.92 63.29
N LYS A 97 -8.98 28.51 63.28
CA LYS A 97 -7.99 28.94 64.28
C LYS A 97 -7.78 30.46 64.28
N VAL A 98 -7.84 31.10 63.12
CA VAL A 98 -7.74 32.56 63.00
C VAL A 98 -9.00 33.25 63.53
N ARG A 99 -10.19 32.68 63.32
CA ARG A 99 -11.46 33.21 63.89
C ARG A 99 -11.51 33.12 65.42
N GLU A 100 -10.93 32.07 65.99
CA GLU A 100 -10.82 31.90 67.45
C GLU A 100 -9.96 32.98 68.13
N LEU A 101 -9.10 33.67 67.38
CA LEU A 101 -8.28 34.77 67.90
C LEU A 101 -9.04 36.10 68.07
N GLY A 102 -10.32 36.16 67.67
CA GLY A 102 -11.21 37.31 67.89
C GLY A 102 -10.71 38.62 67.25
N ASP A 103 -10.77 39.72 68.01
CA ASP A 103 -10.44 41.11 67.59
C ASP A 103 -9.01 41.32 67.08
N ARG A 104 -8.13 40.31 67.18
CA ARG A 104 -6.73 40.40 66.77
C ARG A 104 -6.49 40.21 65.27
N CYS A 105 -7.52 39.86 64.51
CA CYS A 105 -7.42 39.61 63.08
C CYS A 105 -8.41 40.46 62.30
N ASN A 106 -7.96 41.08 61.19
CA ASN A 106 -8.83 41.94 60.38
C ASN A 106 -9.98 41.08 59.77
N PRO A 107 -11.26 41.38 60.07
CA PRO A 107 -12.41 40.64 59.55
C PRO A 107 -12.49 40.64 58.02
N GLU A 108 -11.97 41.68 57.36
CA GLU A 108 -11.91 41.78 55.89
C GLU A 108 -10.98 40.71 55.28
N VAL A 109 -9.91 40.33 55.99
CA VAL A 109 -8.98 39.28 55.54
C VAL A 109 -9.63 37.91 55.63
N ILE A 110 -10.35 37.64 56.72
CA ILE A 110 -11.10 36.39 56.92
C ILE A 110 -12.22 36.27 55.89
N ALA A 111 -12.96 37.35 55.62
CA ALA A 111 -14.00 37.37 54.61
C ALA A 111 -13.44 37.09 53.20
N ALA A 112 -12.35 37.76 52.82
CA ALA A 112 -11.72 37.55 51.52
C ALA A 112 -11.14 36.13 51.33
N LEU A 113 -10.57 35.53 52.38
CA LEU A 113 -10.07 34.15 52.30
C LEU A 113 -11.21 33.12 52.33
N SER A 114 -12.33 33.42 52.99
CA SER A 114 -13.53 32.59 52.92
C SER A 114 -14.14 32.62 51.51
N GLU A 115 -14.17 33.80 50.87
CA GLU A 115 -14.58 33.93 49.47
C GLU A 115 -13.63 33.20 48.51
N PHE A 116 -12.31 33.28 48.75
CA PHE A 116 -11.31 32.51 47.99
C PHE A 116 -11.55 31.00 48.11
N TRP A 117 -11.85 30.50 49.31
CA TRP A 117 -12.15 29.08 49.52
C TRP A 117 -13.40 28.62 48.74
N GLU A 118 -14.49 29.38 48.80
CA GLU A 118 -15.72 29.07 48.05
C GLU A 118 -15.46 29.08 46.53
N ARG A 119 -14.71 30.08 46.03
CA ARG A 119 -14.30 30.15 44.62
C ARG A 119 -13.41 28.98 44.21
N LEU A 120 -12.52 28.53 45.11
CA LEU A 120 -11.63 27.39 44.90
C LEU A 120 -12.42 26.09 44.78
N LYS A 121 -13.38 25.86 45.68
CA LYS A 121 -14.27 24.71 45.66
C LYS A 121 -15.12 24.68 44.39
N ASP A 122 -15.80 25.78 44.09
CA ASP A 122 -16.57 25.98 42.85
C ASP A 122 -15.73 25.67 41.60
N ALA A 123 -14.47 26.10 41.60
CA ALA A 123 -13.58 25.92 40.47
C ALA A 123 -13.14 24.45 40.29
N VAL A 124 -12.87 23.74 41.37
CA VAL A 124 -12.53 22.30 41.35
C VAL A 124 -13.72 21.48 40.86
N GLU A 125 -14.93 21.75 41.36
CA GLU A 125 -16.15 21.08 40.91
C GLU A 125 -16.46 21.37 39.43
N SER A 126 -16.32 22.63 39.02
CA SER A 126 -16.49 23.05 37.62
C SER A 126 -15.48 22.38 36.69
N ALA A 127 -14.21 22.25 37.11
CA ALA A 127 -13.19 21.55 36.34
C ALA A 127 -13.53 20.06 36.15
N GLN A 128 -14.05 19.39 37.18
CA GLN A 128 -14.53 18.01 37.07
C GLN A 128 -15.73 17.88 36.11
N LEU A 129 -16.65 18.85 36.13
CA LEU A 129 -17.79 18.87 35.20
C LEU A 129 -17.32 19.04 33.75
N ILE A 130 -16.42 19.98 33.50
CA ILE A 130 -15.82 20.22 32.17
C ILE A 130 -15.11 18.95 31.68
N LYS A 131 -14.34 18.29 32.55
CA LYS A 131 -13.71 17.01 32.23
C LYS A 131 -14.73 15.95 31.80
N ARG A 132 -15.81 15.75 32.56
CA ARG A 132 -16.84 14.76 32.23
C ARG A 132 -17.48 15.06 30.87
N LYS A 133 -17.83 16.34 30.63
CA LYS A 133 -18.35 16.81 29.35
C LYS A 133 -17.38 16.54 28.19
N TYR A 134 -16.09 16.79 28.38
CA TYR A 134 -15.06 16.47 27.38
C TYR A 134 -14.97 14.95 27.10
N LEU A 135 -14.98 14.12 28.16
CA LEU A 135 -14.94 12.67 28.01
C LEU A 135 -16.14 12.13 27.22
N ASP A 136 -17.34 12.63 27.53
CA ASP A 136 -18.59 12.16 26.95
C ASP A 136 -18.83 12.68 25.53
N SER A 137 -18.57 13.97 25.28
CA SER A 137 -18.87 14.61 23.99
C SER A 137 -17.71 14.53 22.99
N CYS A 138 -16.45 14.55 23.43
CA CYS A 138 -15.29 14.64 22.54
C CYS A 138 -14.44 13.37 22.52
N PHE A 139 -13.94 12.93 23.68
CA PHE A 139 -12.93 11.86 23.75
C PHE A 139 -13.45 10.51 23.24
N LYS A 140 -14.69 10.14 23.58
CA LYS A 140 -15.34 8.91 23.07
C LYS A 140 -15.43 8.90 21.54
N ARG A 141 -15.74 10.05 20.93
CA ARG A 141 -15.90 10.18 19.47
C ARG A 141 -14.57 10.21 18.73
N LEU A 142 -13.56 10.89 19.28
CA LEU A 142 -12.19 10.82 18.78
C LEU A 142 -11.68 9.37 18.77
N LYS A 143 -11.94 8.63 19.86
CA LYS A 143 -11.57 7.22 19.96
C LYS A 143 -12.32 6.34 18.96
N SER A 144 -13.63 6.53 18.76
CA SER A 144 -14.41 5.73 17.81
C SER A 144 -14.00 5.96 16.34
N SER A 145 -13.65 7.20 15.98
CA SER A 145 -13.05 7.54 14.67
C SER A 145 -11.84 6.65 14.37
N CYS A 146 -10.94 6.49 15.35
CA CYS A 146 -9.66 5.82 15.18
C CYS A 146 -9.69 4.29 15.29
N VAL A 147 -10.60 3.70 16.09
CA VAL A 147 -10.70 2.23 16.25
C VAL A 147 -10.97 1.52 14.93
N SER A 148 -11.57 2.23 13.97
CA SER A 148 -11.98 1.63 12.73
C SER A 148 -10.88 1.26 11.73
N TYR A 149 -9.66 1.76 11.91
CA TYR A 149 -8.49 1.38 11.09
C TYR A 149 -7.78 0.14 11.64
N LEU A 150 -7.82 -0.05 12.96
CA LEU A 150 -7.06 -1.08 13.67
C LEU A 150 -7.76 -2.45 13.67
N GLY A 151 -9.07 -2.49 13.42
CA GLY A 151 -9.85 -3.74 13.37
C GLY A 151 -9.69 -4.55 12.08
N HIS A 152 -9.15 -3.94 11.01
CA HIS A 152 -8.86 -4.64 9.76
C HIS A 152 -7.38 -5.06 9.75
N GLY A 153 -7.09 -6.18 10.41
CA GLY A 153 -5.73 -6.68 10.70
C GLY A 153 -4.79 -6.93 9.52
N ASP A 154 -5.23 -6.70 8.28
CA ASP A 154 -4.46 -6.96 7.04
C ASP A 154 -4.01 -5.69 6.28
N ILE A 155 -4.25 -4.49 6.80
CA ILE A 155 -3.82 -3.25 6.14
C ILE A 155 -2.30 -3.07 6.29
N ARG A 156 -1.56 -3.30 5.19
CA ARG A 156 -0.08 -3.23 5.16
C ARG A 156 0.46 -1.88 4.66
N LEU A 157 -0.37 -0.84 4.65
CA LEU A 157 -0.02 0.46 4.10
C LEU A 157 0.75 1.30 5.11
N LYS A 158 1.94 1.79 4.71
CA LYS A 158 2.82 2.62 5.55
C LYS A 158 2.10 3.87 6.06
N LEU A 159 1.38 4.58 5.18
CA LEU A 159 0.61 5.78 5.52
C LEU A 159 -0.38 5.55 6.67
N THR A 160 -1.09 4.41 6.67
CA THR A 160 -2.06 4.06 7.73
C THR A 160 -1.38 3.70 9.04
N LYS A 161 -0.20 3.05 8.99
CA LYS A 161 0.59 2.75 10.20
C LYS A 161 1.11 4.03 10.86
N ASP A 162 1.73 4.91 10.07
CA ASP A 162 2.28 6.18 10.54
C ASP A 162 1.19 7.03 11.21
N TYR A 163 -0.01 7.09 10.61
CA TYR A 163 -1.16 7.77 11.21
C TYR A 163 -1.62 7.11 12.51
N ALA A 164 -1.74 5.79 12.56
CA ALA A 164 -2.19 5.06 13.74
C ALA A 164 -1.25 5.25 14.94
N ASP A 165 0.07 5.31 14.71
CA ASP A 165 1.05 5.50 15.78
C ASP A 165 1.02 6.94 16.35
N VAL A 166 0.83 7.95 15.49
CA VAL A 166 0.62 9.34 15.93
C VAL A 166 -0.65 9.45 16.77
N VAL A 167 -1.75 8.85 16.33
CA VAL A 167 -3.02 8.84 17.07
C VAL A 167 -2.91 8.15 18.43
N LYS A 168 -2.23 6.99 18.50
CA LYS A 168 -1.97 6.31 19.79
C LYS A 168 -1.20 7.22 20.75
N THR A 169 -0.27 8.01 20.23
CA THR A 169 0.50 8.98 21.02
C THR A 169 -0.41 10.07 21.58
N TYR A 170 -1.29 10.66 20.75
CA TYR A 170 -2.30 11.62 21.23
C TYR A 170 -3.22 11.03 22.30
N GLN A 171 -3.73 9.81 22.07
CA GLN A 171 -4.60 9.13 23.02
C GLN A 171 -3.91 8.87 24.36
N ALA A 172 -2.65 8.41 24.34
CA ALA A 172 -1.87 8.16 25.55
C ALA A 172 -1.63 9.46 26.33
N THR A 173 -1.22 10.53 25.65
CA THR A 173 -0.97 11.84 26.27
C THR A 173 -2.23 12.44 26.88
N ILE A 174 -3.38 12.42 26.17
CA ILE A 174 -4.66 12.90 26.72
C ILE A 174 -5.05 12.08 27.96
N THR A 175 -4.91 10.75 27.91
CA THR A 175 -5.26 9.88 29.04
C THR A 175 -4.39 10.16 30.25
N ASP A 176 -3.08 10.36 30.06
CA ASP A 176 -2.15 10.73 31.13
C ASP A 176 -2.52 12.08 31.78
N ILE A 177 -2.77 13.12 30.97
CA ILE A 177 -3.16 14.44 31.49
C ILE A 177 -4.48 14.36 32.28
N LEU A 178 -5.48 13.62 31.78
CA LEU A 178 -6.76 13.44 32.45
C LEU A 178 -6.64 12.64 33.75
N ASN A 179 -5.72 11.68 33.84
CA ASN A 179 -5.43 10.94 35.06
C ASN A 179 -4.73 11.82 36.09
N LYS A 180 -3.76 12.65 35.67
CA LYS A 180 -3.12 13.65 36.53
C LYS A 180 -4.14 14.65 37.07
N LEU A 181 -5.09 15.09 36.25
CA LEU A 181 -6.20 15.95 36.69
C LEU A 181 -7.07 15.28 37.76
N ASP A 182 -7.41 13.99 37.61
CA ASP A 182 -8.17 13.26 38.64
C ASP A 182 -7.39 13.13 39.94
N GLN A 183 -6.09 12.86 39.86
CA GLN A 183 -5.25 12.73 41.05
C GLN A 183 -5.14 14.07 41.80
N LEU A 184 -5.02 15.20 41.09
CA LEU A 184 -5.01 16.53 41.71
C LEU A 184 -6.37 16.89 42.34
N THR A 185 -7.47 16.65 41.63
CA THR A 185 -8.81 16.95 42.18
C THR A 185 -9.21 16.04 43.34
N LYS A 186 -8.74 14.79 43.38
CA LYS A 186 -8.90 13.89 44.55
C LYS A 186 -7.97 14.26 45.71
N GLY A 187 -6.77 14.76 45.41
CA GLY A 187 -5.81 15.22 46.42
C GLY A 187 -6.24 16.49 47.12
N TYR A 188 -7.01 17.37 46.45
CA TYR A 188 -7.50 18.65 46.97
C TYR A 188 -8.09 18.60 48.39
N THR A 189 -8.84 17.57 48.73
CA THR A 189 -9.50 17.46 50.04
C THR A 189 -8.52 17.21 51.19
N LEU A 190 -7.37 16.60 50.94
CA LEU A 190 -6.43 16.16 51.97
C LEU A 190 -5.05 16.81 51.82
N GLU A 191 -4.37 16.52 50.71
CA GLU A 191 -3.03 17.03 50.38
C GLU A 191 -2.85 17.01 48.86
N VAL A 192 -2.60 18.18 48.29
CA VAL A 192 -2.34 18.34 46.86
C VAL A 192 -0.95 17.81 46.52
N ARG A 193 -0.93 16.83 45.61
CA ARG A 193 0.27 16.22 45.03
C ARG A 193 0.98 17.19 44.10
N GLN A 194 1.96 17.90 44.65
CA GLN A 194 2.70 18.96 43.93
C GLN A 194 3.56 18.42 42.77
N ASP A 195 3.92 17.14 42.80
CA ASP A 195 4.64 16.41 41.74
C ASP A 195 3.86 16.32 40.43
N LEU A 196 2.54 16.51 40.47
CA LEU A 196 1.66 16.43 39.30
C LEU A 196 1.44 17.78 38.60
N PHE A 197 1.96 18.86 39.16
CA PHE A 197 1.84 20.18 38.55
C PHE A 197 2.64 20.27 37.25
N THR A 198 2.10 21.03 36.31
CA THR A 198 2.72 21.31 35.02
C THR A 198 3.53 22.59 35.11
N ASP A 199 4.71 22.60 34.51
CA ASP A 199 5.57 23.77 34.43
C ASP A 199 5.26 24.55 33.15
N THR A 200 4.46 25.61 33.29
CA THR A 200 4.18 26.61 32.26
C THR A 200 4.76 27.97 32.63
N THR A 201 4.93 28.84 31.63
CA THR A 201 5.39 30.22 31.82
C THR A 201 4.55 30.97 32.86
N PHE A 202 3.24 30.75 32.85
CA PHE A 202 2.31 31.31 33.81
C PHE A 202 2.51 30.72 35.21
N THR A 203 2.59 29.39 35.36
CA THR A 203 2.86 28.78 36.68
C THR A 203 4.23 29.16 37.24
N ASN A 204 5.22 29.41 36.38
CA ASN A 204 6.56 29.88 36.76
C ASN A 204 6.53 31.32 37.30
N ARG A 205 5.67 32.19 36.75
CA ARG A 205 5.44 33.53 37.33
C ARG A 205 4.80 33.44 38.71
N ILE A 206 3.80 32.56 38.87
CA ILE A 206 3.16 32.32 40.18
C ILE A 206 4.16 31.70 41.18
N LEU A 207 5.09 30.86 40.73
CA LEU A 207 6.17 30.30 41.56
C LEU A 207 7.10 31.37 42.12
N ILE A 208 7.34 32.44 41.36
CA ILE A 208 8.18 33.57 41.78
C ILE A 208 7.38 34.54 42.68
N ALA A 209 6.10 34.72 42.39
CA ALA A 209 5.24 35.70 43.04
C ALA A 209 4.63 35.26 44.38
N CYS A 210 4.48 33.95 44.61
CA CYS A 210 3.76 33.40 45.77
C CYS A 210 4.63 32.37 46.51
N ASP A 211 4.47 32.25 47.83
CA ASP A 211 5.15 31.23 48.63
C ASP A 211 4.44 29.86 48.48
N GLN A 212 4.73 29.17 47.39
CA GLN A 212 4.11 27.87 47.11
C GLN A 212 4.57 26.73 48.03
N LYS A 213 5.69 26.91 48.77
CA LYS A 213 6.13 25.95 49.79
C LYS A 213 5.20 25.97 51.00
N ALA A 214 4.63 27.14 51.29
CA ALA A 214 3.63 27.31 52.35
C ALA A 214 2.18 27.18 51.85
N PHE A 215 1.88 27.58 50.60
CA PHE A 215 0.51 27.71 50.07
C PHE A 215 0.35 27.10 48.67
N SER A 216 0.56 25.80 48.54
CA SER A 216 0.48 25.10 47.24
C SER A 216 -0.91 25.11 46.59
N LEU A 217 -1.98 25.35 47.36
CA LEU A 217 -3.35 25.52 46.85
C LEU A 217 -3.51 26.66 45.83
N LEU A 218 -2.67 27.71 45.90
CA LEU A 218 -2.72 28.83 44.95
C LEU A 218 -2.40 28.40 43.51
N ARG A 219 -1.66 27.30 43.32
CA ARG A 219 -1.31 26.75 42.01
C ARG A 219 -2.39 25.81 41.44
N LEU A 220 -3.33 25.34 42.27
CA LEU A 220 -4.24 24.26 41.90
C LEU A 220 -5.16 24.62 40.72
N VAL A 221 -5.94 25.69 40.83
CA VAL A 221 -6.88 26.11 39.76
C VAL A 221 -6.17 26.48 38.46
N PRO A 222 -5.10 27.31 38.45
CA PRO A 222 -4.40 27.61 37.21
C PRO A 222 -3.86 26.34 36.53
N ASP A 223 -3.34 25.38 37.30
CA ASP A 223 -2.85 24.11 36.76
C ASP A 223 -3.99 23.24 36.19
N LEU A 224 -5.12 23.12 36.89
CA LEU A 224 -6.30 22.39 36.39
C LEU A 224 -6.82 22.98 35.08
N THR A 225 -6.88 24.31 34.97
CA THR A 225 -7.30 24.98 33.74
C THR A 225 -6.32 24.76 32.59
N GLU A 226 -5.01 24.78 32.87
CA GLU A 226 -3.97 24.56 31.86
C GLU A 226 -3.95 23.13 31.33
N LYS A 227 -4.18 22.14 32.21
CA LYS A 227 -4.33 20.73 31.80
C LYS A 227 -5.54 20.53 30.89
N LEU A 228 -6.69 21.10 31.23
CA LEU A 228 -7.89 21.05 30.36
C LEU A 228 -7.65 21.76 29.04
N TRP A 229 -6.98 22.91 29.05
CA TRP A 229 -6.61 23.64 27.84
C TRP A 229 -5.68 22.83 26.94
N THR A 230 -4.67 22.18 27.53
CA THR A 230 -3.74 21.30 26.81
C THR A 230 -4.46 20.11 26.18
N VAL A 231 -5.44 19.53 26.86
CA VAL A 231 -6.28 18.45 26.32
C VAL A 231 -7.08 18.93 25.10
N CYS A 232 -7.67 20.13 25.16
CA CYS A 232 -8.35 20.72 24.00
C CYS A 232 -7.40 20.93 22.83
N ARG A 233 -6.22 21.51 23.08
CA ARG A 233 -5.19 21.74 22.04
C ARG A 233 -4.75 20.45 21.35
N ILE A 234 -4.46 19.39 22.12
CA ILE A 234 -4.08 18.08 21.54
C ILE A 234 -5.26 17.48 20.76
N SER A 235 -6.49 17.67 21.23
CA SER A 235 -7.69 17.19 20.52
C SER A 235 -7.86 17.89 19.18
N THR A 236 -7.62 19.20 19.10
CA THR A 236 -7.63 19.94 17.83
C THR A 236 -6.55 19.44 16.88
N GLN A 237 -5.32 19.23 17.37
CA GLN A 237 -4.23 18.64 16.57
C GLN A 237 -4.55 17.23 16.05
N TRP A 238 -5.25 16.43 16.86
CA TRP A 238 -5.76 15.12 16.43
C TRP A 238 -6.78 15.28 15.31
N ILE A 239 -7.76 16.17 15.44
CA ILE A 239 -8.77 16.41 14.39
C ILE A 239 -8.11 16.88 13.08
N ASP A 240 -7.14 17.80 13.15
CA ASP A 240 -6.41 18.26 11.97
C ASP A 240 -5.59 17.13 11.32
N LYS A 241 -5.03 16.23 12.14
CA LYS A 241 -4.33 15.04 11.64
C LYS A 241 -5.29 14.05 10.98
N ASP A 242 -6.52 13.92 11.49
CA ASP A 242 -7.57 13.11 10.89
C ASP A 242 -7.99 13.65 9.52
N GLU A 243 -8.18 14.97 9.40
CA GLU A 243 -8.50 15.64 8.13
C GLU A 243 -7.39 15.45 7.10
N THR A 244 -6.14 15.78 7.45
CA THR A 244 -4.99 15.60 6.54
C THR A 244 -4.87 14.17 6.05
N TYR A 245 -5.05 13.18 6.92
CA TYR A 245 -5.02 11.77 6.53
C TYR A 245 -6.14 11.38 5.55
N VAL A 246 -7.35 11.96 5.65
CA VAL A 246 -8.43 11.74 4.67
C VAL A 246 -8.04 12.27 3.29
N HIS A 247 -7.40 13.44 3.24
CA HIS A 247 -6.88 14.00 2.00
C HIS A 247 -5.75 13.16 1.42
N ASP A 248 -4.81 12.70 2.25
CA ASP A 248 -3.70 11.84 1.84
C ASP A 248 -4.21 10.52 1.25
N ILE A 249 -5.20 9.88 1.89
CA ILE A 249 -5.86 8.68 1.34
C ILE A 249 -6.46 8.96 -0.03
N SER A 250 -7.19 10.06 -0.17
CA SER A 250 -7.89 10.42 -1.41
C SER A 250 -6.91 10.68 -2.56
N ASN A 251 -5.83 11.41 -2.28
CA ASN A 251 -4.76 11.68 -3.24
C ASN A 251 -4.02 10.39 -3.62
N TYR A 252 -3.69 9.56 -2.65
CA TYR A 252 -3.03 8.28 -2.88
C TYR A 252 -3.88 7.34 -3.76
N ILE A 253 -5.19 7.24 -3.48
CA ILE A 253 -6.13 6.47 -4.33
C ILE A 253 -6.14 7.00 -5.76
N ARG A 254 -6.20 8.33 -5.94
CA ARG A 254 -6.19 8.95 -7.26
C ARG A 254 -4.90 8.64 -8.02
N GLU A 255 -3.74 8.82 -7.39
CA GLU A 255 -2.44 8.52 -7.99
C GLU A 255 -2.28 7.04 -8.32
N LYS A 256 -2.65 6.14 -7.40
CA LYS A 256 -2.58 4.70 -7.62
C LYS A 256 -3.52 4.21 -8.69
N ARG A 257 -4.72 4.80 -8.82
CA ARG A 257 -5.62 4.53 -9.96
C ARG A 257 -4.98 4.89 -11.29
N LEU A 258 -4.34 6.06 -11.38
CA LEU A 258 -3.63 6.51 -12.59
C LEU A 258 -2.45 5.58 -12.92
N GLN A 259 -1.61 5.27 -11.93
CA GLN A 259 -0.49 4.33 -12.08
C GLN A 259 -0.96 2.95 -12.54
N THR A 260 -2.00 2.41 -11.89
CA THR A 260 -2.60 1.11 -12.24
C THR A 260 -3.16 1.11 -13.66
N ARG A 261 -3.85 2.18 -14.08
CA ARG A 261 -4.37 2.30 -15.46
C ARG A 261 -3.25 2.31 -16.49
N LYS A 262 -2.19 3.09 -16.25
CA LYS A 262 -1.01 3.15 -17.13
C LYS A 262 -0.33 1.79 -17.23
N LYS A 263 -0.05 1.14 -16.10
CA LYS A 263 0.58 -0.19 -16.06
C LYS A 263 -0.29 -1.28 -16.67
N LYS A 264 -1.62 -1.23 -16.50
CA LYS A 264 -2.56 -2.14 -17.18
C LYS A 264 -2.54 -1.94 -18.70
N PHE A 265 -2.42 -0.70 -19.17
CA PHE A 265 -2.27 -0.40 -20.59
C PHE A 265 -0.94 -0.93 -21.14
N ASP A 266 0.17 -0.68 -20.45
CA ASP A 266 1.49 -1.20 -20.81
C ASP A 266 1.49 -2.74 -20.85
N LEU A 267 0.89 -3.38 -19.84
CA LEU A 267 0.73 -4.83 -19.79
C LEU A 267 -0.08 -5.40 -20.97
N ARG A 268 -1.14 -4.71 -21.42
CA ARG A 268 -1.92 -5.11 -22.60
C ARG A 268 -1.06 -5.02 -23.86
N ASN A 269 -0.33 -3.93 -24.05
CA ASN A 269 0.54 -3.73 -25.20
C ASN A 269 1.65 -4.79 -25.26
N GLU A 270 2.30 -5.09 -24.13
CA GLU A 270 3.32 -6.13 -24.07
C GLU A 270 2.73 -7.55 -24.26
N LYS A 271 1.52 -7.82 -23.77
CA LYS A 271 0.81 -9.08 -24.07
C LYS A 271 0.49 -9.24 -25.56
N GLU A 272 0.11 -8.16 -26.25
CA GLU A 272 -0.10 -8.20 -27.70
C GLU A 272 1.21 -8.42 -28.47
N LYS A 273 2.29 -7.73 -28.10
CA LYS A 273 3.63 -7.97 -28.68
C LYS A 273 4.08 -9.41 -28.47
N ARG A 274 3.88 -9.95 -27.26
CA ARG A 274 4.14 -11.37 -26.94
C ARG A 274 3.35 -12.29 -27.84
N LYS A 275 2.07 -12.01 -28.07
CA LYS A 275 1.20 -12.84 -28.92
C LYS A 275 1.71 -12.87 -30.35
N ARG A 276 1.98 -11.71 -30.94
CA ARG A 276 2.52 -11.60 -32.32
C ARG A 276 3.87 -12.31 -32.45
N LEU A 277 4.80 -12.08 -31.52
CA LEU A 277 6.10 -12.74 -31.53
C LEU A 277 5.99 -14.25 -31.31
N SER A 278 5.06 -14.71 -30.47
CA SER A 278 4.80 -16.14 -30.29
C SER A 278 4.27 -16.80 -31.56
N GLU A 279 3.43 -16.12 -32.34
CA GLU A 279 2.96 -16.61 -33.64
C GLU A 279 4.12 -16.68 -34.64
N SER A 280 4.98 -15.67 -34.69
CA SER A 280 6.20 -15.67 -35.52
C SER A 280 7.17 -16.80 -35.14
N VAL A 281 7.38 -17.06 -33.85
CA VAL A 281 8.23 -18.18 -33.37
C VAL A 281 7.66 -19.52 -33.79
N LYS A 282 6.34 -19.71 -33.71
CA LYS A 282 5.67 -20.93 -34.18
C LYS A 282 5.84 -21.11 -35.68
N GLY A 283 5.63 -20.06 -36.47
CA GLY A 283 5.84 -20.09 -37.92
C GLY A 283 7.28 -20.43 -38.30
N ALA A 284 8.25 -19.76 -37.68
CA ALA A 284 9.68 -20.05 -37.88
C ALA A 284 10.06 -21.48 -37.47
N HIS A 285 9.46 -22.01 -36.40
CA HIS A 285 9.68 -23.39 -35.98
C HIS A 285 9.16 -24.40 -37.01
N HIS A 286 7.96 -24.18 -37.55
CA HIS A 286 7.40 -25.04 -38.61
C HIS A 286 8.27 -25.01 -39.86
N LEU A 287 8.65 -23.82 -40.35
CA LEU A 287 9.54 -23.71 -41.50
C LEU A 287 10.90 -24.39 -41.28
N PHE A 288 11.47 -24.26 -40.08
CA PHE A 288 12.71 -24.93 -39.73
C PHE A 288 12.56 -26.46 -39.75
N LYS A 289 11.46 -26.98 -39.21
CA LYS A 289 11.14 -28.41 -39.22
C LYS A 289 10.95 -28.94 -40.64
N ASP A 290 10.15 -28.25 -41.46
CA ASP A 290 9.87 -28.66 -42.85
C ASP A 290 11.15 -28.66 -43.70
N ASN A 291 12.00 -27.64 -43.56
CA ASN A 291 13.27 -27.59 -44.28
C ASN A 291 14.23 -28.70 -43.84
N LYS A 292 14.21 -29.07 -42.55
CA LYS A 292 15.02 -30.19 -42.04
C LYS A 292 14.54 -31.53 -42.60
N GLU A 293 13.23 -31.73 -42.70
CA GLU A 293 12.65 -32.94 -43.32
C GLU A 293 12.96 -33.01 -44.82
N LYS A 294 12.92 -31.87 -45.54
CA LYS A 294 13.32 -31.80 -46.96
C LYS A 294 14.81 -32.12 -47.15
N LEU A 295 15.68 -31.57 -46.30
CA LEU A 295 17.12 -31.86 -46.34
C LEU A 295 17.37 -33.38 -46.18
N ALA A 296 16.74 -34.01 -45.19
CA ALA A 296 16.87 -35.44 -44.97
C ALA A 296 16.39 -36.29 -46.16
N LYS A 297 15.33 -35.86 -46.86
CA LYS A 297 14.88 -36.52 -48.10
C LYS A 297 15.92 -36.42 -49.21
N ILE A 298 16.49 -35.23 -49.43
CA ILE A 298 17.52 -35.02 -50.46
C ILE A 298 18.80 -35.78 -50.13
N GLU A 299 19.18 -35.85 -48.85
CA GLU A 299 20.33 -36.66 -48.41
C GLU A 299 20.11 -38.16 -48.70
N ASN A 300 18.91 -38.69 -48.44
CA ASN A 300 18.56 -40.06 -48.78
C ASN A 300 18.55 -40.31 -50.31
N GLU A 301 18.00 -39.37 -51.09
CA GLU A 301 18.01 -39.44 -52.55
C GLU A 301 19.44 -39.44 -53.11
N LEU A 302 20.30 -38.55 -52.62
CA LEU A 302 21.72 -38.52 -52.98
C LEU A 302 22.45 -39.81 -52.65
N GLN A 303 22.17 -40.41 -51.48
CA GLN A 303 22.74 -41.70 -51.11
C GLN A 303 22.30 -42.80 -52.08
N SER A 304 21.01 -42.84 -52.43
CA SER A 304 20.48 -43.82 -53.39
C SER A 304 21.07 -43.65 -54.80
N LEU A 305 21.25 -42.40 -55.24
CA LEU A 305 21.90 -42.06 -56.53
C LEU A 305 23.37 -42.48 -56.54
N ALA A 306 24.09 -42.24 -55.45
CA ALA A 306 25.48 -42.69 -55.31
C ALA A 306 25.58 -44.23 -55.38
N ASP A 307 24.67 -44.94 -54.72
CA ASP A 307 24.62 -46.40 -54.77
C ASP A 307 24.30 -46.93 -56.18
N THR A 308 23.40 -46.27 -56.92
CA THR A 308 23.12 -46.63 -58.33
C THR A 308 24.30 -46.34 -59.24
N VAL A 309 24.95 -45.17 -59.11
CA VAL A 309 26.14 -44.83 -59.90
C VAL A 309 27.24 -45.86 -59.68
N ASN A 310 27.50 -46.27 -58.43
CA ASN A 310 28.47 -47.30 -58.13
C ASN A 310 28.16 -48.64 -58.84
N LYS A 311 26.89 -49.07 -58.85
CA LYS A 311 26.46 -50.28 -59.58
C LYS A 311 26.71 -50.17 -61.09
N TYR A 312 26.40 -49.02 -61.68
CA TYR A 312 26.63 -48.80 -63.12
C TYR A 312 28.11 -48.72 -63.47
N VAL A 313 28.93 -48.10 -62.62
CA VAL A 313 30.40 -48.08 -62.77
C VAL A 313 30.97 -49.50 -62.72
N ASP A 314 30.50 -50.35 -61.81
CA ASP A 314 30.93 -51.75 -61.73
C ASP A 314 30.47 -52.57 -62.93
N THR A 315 29.24 -52.34 -63.40
CA THR A 315 28.70 -52.98 -64.61
C THR A 315 29.49 -52.57 -65.85
N LYS A 316 29.83 -51.27 -65.99
CA LYS A 316 30.70 -50.74 -67.05
C LYS A 316 32.06 -51.43 -67.03
N LYS A 317 32.70 -51.54 -65.87
CA LYS A 317 34.00 -52.25 -65.73
C LYS A 317 33.90 -53.70 -66.19
N TYR A 318 32.85 -54.41 -65.79
CA TYR A 318 32.65 -55.80 -66.20
C TYR A 318 32.49 -55.91 -67.72
N LYS A 319 31.62 -55.08 -68.31
CA LYS A 319 31.37 -55.08 -69.76
C LYS A 319 32.59 -54.70 -70.58
N LEU A 320 33.37 -53.72 -70.12
CA LEU A 320 34.60 -53.29 -70.77
C LEU A 320 35.68 -54.39 -70.74
N ASN A 321 35.75 -55.17 -69.66
CA ASN A 321 36.61 -56.35 -69.61
C ASN A 321 36.12 -57.46 -70.55
N GLU A 322 34.81 -57.66 -70.67
CA GLU A 322 34.20 -58.62 -71.61
C GLU A 322 34.54 -58.27 -73.07
N VAL A 323 34.41 -57.00 -73.44
CA VAL A 323 34.80 -56.48 -74.77
C VAL A 323 36.26 -56.77 -75.06
N ARG A 324 37.18 -56.36 -74.16
CA ARG A 324 38.63 -56.59 -74.33
C ARG A 324 38.97 -58.07 -74.52
N HIS A 325 38.28 -58.95 -73.80
CA HIS A 325 38.50 -60.39 -73.94
C HIS A 325 38.03 -60.90 -75.31
N LYS A 326 36.84 -60.49 -75.77
CA LYS A 326 36.30 -60.89 -77.07
C LYS A 326 37.07 -60.28 -78.25
N GLU A 327 37.52 -59.04 -78.14
CA GLU A 327 38.44 -58.40 -79.10
C GLU A 327 39.72 -59.22 -79.23
N GLY A 328 40.37 -59.58 -78.11
CA GLY A 328 41.54 -60.43 -78.13
C GLY A 328 41.30 -61.81 -78.77
N MET A 329 40.10 -62.38 -78.61
CA MET A 329 39.71 -63.62 -79.30
C MET A 329 39.48 -63.42 -80.81
N VAL A 330 38.89 -62.29 -81.21
CA VAL A 330 38.71 -61.92 -82.63
C VAL A 330 40.07 -61.76 -83.29
N ASP A 331 40.99 -61.04 -82.67
CA ASP A 331 42.35 -60.81 -83.19
C ASP A 331 43.10 -62.14 -83.34
N PHE A 332 43.02 -63.01 -82.34
CA PHE A 332 43.59 -64.36 -82.39
C PHE A 332 43.01 -65.20 -83.53
N LEU A 333 41.69 -65.13 -83.74
CA LEU A 333 41.01 -65.83 -84.84
C LEU A 333 41.40 -65.26 -86.20
N ASP A 334 41.61 -63.95 -86.32
CA ASP A 334 42.03 -63.31 -87.57
C ASP A 334 43.43 -63.79 -87.99
N ILE A 335 44.36 -63.83 -87.04
CA ILE A 335 45.70 -64.41 -87.22
C ILE A 335 45.57 -65.89 -87.63
N SER A 336 44.73 -66.66 -86.94
CA SER A 336 44.54 -68.11 -87.22
C SER A 336 43.90 -68.39 -88.59
N ILE A 337 42.95 -67.57 -89.03
CA ILE A 337 42.32 -67.66 -90.35
C ILE A 337 43.31 -67.27 -91.46
N SER A 338 44.18 -66.28 -91.22
CA SER A 338 45.23 -65.89 -92.16
C SER A 338 46.23 -67.04 -92.42
N GLN A 339 46.44 -67.92 -91.43
CA GLN A 339 47.33 -69.07 -91.50
C GLN A 339 46.67 -70.35 -92.06
N THR A 340 45.33 -70.45 -92.08
CA THR A 340 44.60 -71.65 -92.53
C THR A 340 43.70 -71.32 -93.71
N SER A 341 44.13 -71.66 -94.94
CA SER A 341 43.38 -71.33 -96.15
C SER A 341 42.06 -72.13 -96.23
N LYS A 342 40.94 -71.45 -95.92
CA LYS A 342 39.53 -71.86 -96.10
C LYS A 342 38.90 -72.72 -94.99
N ASN A 343 38.92 -72.26 -93.74
CA ASN A 343 38.05 -72.83 -92.69
C ASN A 343 36.79 -71.95 -92.46
N TYR A 344 35.70 -72.28 -93.16
CA TYR A 344 34.42 -71.56 -93.13
C TYR A 344 33.83 -71.46 -91.70
N THR A 345 34.03 -72.48 -90.87
CA THR A 345 33.55 -72.51 -89.48
C THR A 345 34.21 -71.44 -88.61
N LEU A 346 35.51 -71.18 -88.81
CA LEU A 346 36.22 -70.11 -88.09
C LEU A 346 35.79 -68.72 -88.56
N GLN A 347 35.49 -68.54 -89.85
CA GLN A 347 34.95 -67.29 -90.40
C GLN A 347 33.54 -66.97 -89.86
N LEU A 348 32.68 -67.99 -89.72
CA LEU A 348 31.37 -67.86 -89.06
C LEU A 348 31.51 -67.48 -87.58
N LYS A 349 32.44 -68.11 -86.87
CA LYS A 349 32.69 -67.79 -85.45
C LYS A 349 33.23 -66.36 -85.27
N ARG A 350 34.15 -65.92 -86.15
CA ARG A 350 34.66 -64.53 -86.18
C ARG A 350 33.57 -63.52 -86.46
N SER A 351 32.73 -63.75 -87.47
CA SER A 351 31.62 -62.83 -87.80
C SER A 351 30.56 -62.75 -86.69
N ARG A 352 30.30 -63.86 -85.97
CA ARG A 352 29.46 -63.85 -84.77
C ARG A 352 30.08 -63.03 -83.63
N LEU A 353 31.37 -63.26 -83.33
CA LEU A 353 32.09 -62.51 -82.30
C LEU A 353 32.17 -61.01 -82.62
N MET A 354 32.42 -60.63 -83.87
CA MET A 354 32.38 -59.22 -84.31
C MET A 354 31.01 -58.57 -84.11
N ARG A 355 29.93 -59.33 -84.28
CA ARG A 355 28.57 -58.83 -84.01
C ARG A 355 28.35 -58.64 -82.52
N GLU A 356 28.77 -59.61 -81.70
CA GLU A 356 28.70 -59.51 -80.24
C GLU A 356 29.56 -58.35 -79.69
N VAL A 357 30.73 -58.08 -80.27
CA VAL A 357 31.57 -56.93 -79.91
C VAL A 357 30.83 -55.62 -80.20
N ARG A 358 30.27 -55.45 -81.40
CA ARG A 358 29.48 -54.25 -81.74
C ARG A 358 28.27 -54.05 -80.84
N GLU A 359 27.53 -55.12 -80.54
CA GLU A 359 26.41 -55.06 -79.59
C GLU A 359 26.88 -54.65 -78.18
N LEU A 360 28.04 -55.14 -77.73
CA LEU A 360 28.61 -54.73 -76.44
C LEU A 360 29.12 -53.28 -76.44
N GLU A 361 29.67 -52.79 -77.54
CA GLU A 361 30.08 -51.38 -77.71
C GLU A 361 28.88 -50.42 -77.69
N ASP A 362 27.78 -50.80 -78.34
CA ASP A 362 26.55 -50.00 -78.31
C ASP A 362 25.91 -49.99 -76.91
N ASN A 363 25.88 -51.14 -76.23
CA ASN A 363 25.47 -51.20 -74.81
C ASN A 363 26.40 -50.35 -73.91
N LEU A 364 27.69 -50.28 -74.20
CA LEU A 364 28.64 -49.43 -73.46
C LEU A 364 28.35 -47.95 -73.66
N LYS A 365 28.01 -47.52 -74.88
CA LYS A 365 27.59 -46.13 -75.15
C LYS A 365 26.30 -45.78 -74.41
N GLU A 366 25.33 -46.70 -74.37
CA GLU A 366 24.11 -46.51 -73.59
C GLU A 366 24.41 -46.35 -72.09
N ILE A 367 25.25 -47.21 -71.51
CA ILE A 367 25.68 -47.10 -70.11
C ILE A 367 26.46 -45.80 -69.85
N GLU A 368 27.30 -45.36 -70.78
CA GLU A 368 28.03 -44.09 -70.67
C GLU A 368 27.10 -42.88 -70.70
N GLN A 369 26.07 -42.93 -71.52
CA GLN A 369 25.06 -41.89 -71.60
C GLN A 369 24.18 -41.86 -70.33
N GLU A 370 23.75 -43.03 -69.83
CA GLU A 370 23.04 -43.14 -68.55
C GLU A 370 23.89 -42.66 -67.37
N LEU A 371 25.20 -42.94 -67.35
CA LEU A 371 26.12 -42.44 -66.34
C LEU A 371 26.26 -40.91 -66.39
N ALA A 372 26.37 -40.32 -67.58
CA ALA A 372 26.46 -38.87 -67.75
C ALA A 372 25.18 -38.16 -67.28
N ASP A 373 24.00 -38.73 -67.58
CA ASP A 373 22.72 -38.20 -67.11
C ASP A 373 22.57 -38.33 -65.58
N MET A 374 22.99 -39.46 -65.00
CA MET A 374 23.01 -39.64 -63.54
C MET A 374 24.01 -38.71 -62.82
N GLU A 375 25.20 -38.47 -63.38
CA GLU A 375 26.16 -37.50 -62.83
C GLU A 375 25.58 -36.08 -62.83
N LYS A 376 24.85 -35.72 -63.89
CA LYS A 376 24.16 -34.42 -63.98
C LYS A 376 23.06 -34.29 -62.93
N ASP A 377 22.25 -35.32 -62.73
CA ASP A 377 21.20 -35.35 -61.70
C ASP A 377 21.79 -35.32 -60.28
N MET A 378 22.89 -36.04 -60.05
CA MET A 378 23.62 -36.02 -58.78
C MET A 378 24.17 -34.63 -58.47
N ASN A 379 24.79 -33.95 -59.44
CA ASN A 379 25.29 -32.59 -59.27
C ASN A 379 24.16 -31.59 -58.97
N LYS A 380 23.04 -31.69 -59.69
CA LYS A 380 21.86 -30.85 -59.44
C LYS A 380 21.30 -31.04 -58.02
N LYS A 381 21.21 -32.29 -57.56
CA LYS A 381 20.76 -32.61 -56.19
C LYS A 381 21.76 -32.17 -55.13
N ALA A 382 23.06 -32.22 -55.41
CA ALA A 382 24.09 -31.72 -54.51
C ALA A 382 24.00 -30.19 -54.34
N ASP A 383 23.76 -29.46 -55.43
CA ASP A 383 23.53 -28.01 -55.39
C ASP A 383 22.25 -27.65 -54.62
N GLU A 384 21.15 -28.40 -54.84
CA GLU A 384 19.91 -28.26 -54.07
C GLU A 384 20.14 -28.48 -52.57
N ARG A 385 20.93 -29.49 -52.18
CA ARG A 385 21.33 -29.75 -50.79
C ARG A 385 22.07 -28.57 -50.20
N LEU A 386 23.08 -28.05 -50.92
CA LEU A 386 23.94 -26.98 -50.44
C LEU A 386 23.15 -25.67 -50.24
N CYS A 387 22.23 -25.36 -51.17
CA CYS A 387 21.33 -24.21 -51.06
C CYS A 387 20.37 -24.35 -49.85
N LEU A 388 19.80 -25.53 -49.64
CA LEU A 388 18.92 -25.80 -48.50
C LEU A 388 19.67 -25.75 -47.17
N GLN A 389 20.90 -26.27 -47.11
CA GLN A 389 21.77 -26.20 -45.93
C GLN A 389 21.98 -24.74 -45.49
N GLN A 390 22.37 -23.87 -46.42
CA GLN A 390 22.57 -22.44 -46.14
C GLN A 390 21.28 -21.74 -45.67
N THR A 391 20.14 -22.14 -46.24
CA THR A 391 18.82 -21.63 -45.83
C THR A 391 18.47 -22.09 -44.41
N LEU A 392 18.81 -23.33 -44.06
CA LEU A 392 18.55 -23.92 -42.75
C LEU A 392 19.40 -23.25 -41.66
N ASP A 393 20.65 -22.93 -41.96
CA ASP A 393 21.54 -22.19 -41.06
C ASP A 393 20.99 -20.78 -40.77
N LYS A 394 20.59 -20.04 -41.81
CA LYS A 394 19.96 -18.71 -41.67
C LYS A 394 18.66 -18.77 -40.85
N ASN A 395 17.82 -19.78 -41.12
CA ASN A 395 16.58 -19.99 -40.39
C ASN A 395 16.82 -20.36 -38.92
N SER A 396 17.88 -21.13 -38.63
CA SER A 396 18.25 -21.51 -37.25
C SER A 396 18.63 -20.29 -36.41
N VAL A 397 19.43 -19.38 -36.97
CA VAL A 397 19.84 -18.13 -36.32
C VAL A 397 18.61 -17.26 -36.06
N SER A 398 17.76 -17.10 -37.07
CA SER A 398 16.53 -16.30 -36.97
C SER A 398 15.58 -16.85 -35.91
N TYR A 399 15.35 -18.16 -35.90
CA TYR A 399 14.54 -18.85 -34.88
C TYR A 399 15.09 -18.64 -33.46
N ARG A 400 16.41 -18.77 -33.29
CA ARG A 400 17.06 -18.57 -31.99
C ARG A 400 16.89 -17.13 -31.49
N THR A 401 17.03 -16.14 -32.37
CA THR A 401 16.80 -14.73 -32.04
C THR A 401 15.36 -14.49 -31.61
N PHE A 402 14.37 -14.93 -32.40
CA PHE A 402 12.96 -14.78 -32.03
C PHE A 402 12.60 -15.46 -30.71
N ARG A 403 13.19 -16.64 -30.44
CA ARG A 403 13.00 -17.35 -29.18
C ARG A 403 13.57 -16.58 -27.98
N ASN A 404 14.79 -16.06 -28.10
CA ASN A 404 15.43 -15.27 -27.05
C ASN A 404 14.62 -13.99 -26.75
N ASP A 405 14.12 -13.32 -27.78
CA ASP A 405 13.29 -12.13 -27.61
C ASP A 405 11.94 -12.47 -26.95
N LEU A 406 11.34 -13.62 -27.31
CA LEU A 406 10.12 -14.10 -26.65
C LEU A 406 10.34 -14.38 -25.16
N GLU A 407 11.49 -14.96 -24.79
CA GLU A 407 11.84 -15.20 -23.38
C GLU A 407 12.03 -13.91 -22.58
N LYS A 408 12.70 -12.91 -23.17
CA LYS A 408 12.81 -11.56 -22.55
C LYS A 408 11.44 -10.93 -22.36
N LEU A 409 10.59 -11.00 -23.38
CA LEU A 409 9.26 -10.41 -23.34
C LEU A 409 8.32 -11.13 -22.35
N ASN A 410 8.48 -12.45 -22.19
CA ASN A 410 7.81 -13.22 -21.13
C ASN A 410 8.18 -12.71 -19.72
N LYS A 411 9.47 -12.42 -19.47
CA LYS A 411 9.92 -11.85 -18.18
C LYS A 411 9.33 -10.47 -17.94
N ILE A 412 9.34 -9.60 -18.95
CA ILE A 412 8.75 -8.25 -18.87
C ILE A 412 7.25 -8.33 -18.53
N VAL A 413 6.50 -9.17 -19.26
CA VAL A 413 5.07 -9.39 -18.99
C VAL A 413 4.86 -9.92 -17.58
N GLY A 414 5.66 -10.89 -17.13
CA GLY A 414 5.56 -11.43 -15.77
C GLY A 414 5.79 -10.38 -14.68
N ASN A 415 6.80 -9.52 -14.84
CA ASN A 415 7.07 -8.43 -13.90
C ASN A 415 5.93 -7.40 -13.89
N LEU A 416 5.45 -6.99 -15.07
CA LEU A 416 4.31 -6.07 -15.18
C LEU A 416 3.02 -6.64 -14.59
N GLN A 417 2.79 -7.96 -14.67
CA GLN A 417 1.65 -8.59 -14.01
C GLN A 417 1.73 -8.46 -12.49
N LYS A 418 2.88 -8.78 -11.90
CA LYS A 418 3.11 -8.64 -10.46
C LYS A 418 2.92 -7.19 -9.99
N GLU A 419 3.50 -6.22 -10.72
CA GLU A 419 3.33 -4.80 -10.39
C GLU A 419 1.85 -4.36 -10.44
N VAL A 420 1.09 -4.84 -11.43
CA VAL A 420 -0.35 -4.53 -11.54
C VAL A 420 -1.15 -5.15 -10.41
N GLU A 421 -0.82 -6.39 -10.02
CA GLU A 421 -1.44 -7.08 -8.87
C GLU A 421 -1.17 -6.33 -7.57
N GLU A 422 0.09 -6.01 -7.27
CA GLU A 422 0.49 -5.25 -6.09
C GLU A 422 -0.18 -3.87 -6.01
N LEU A 423 -0.24 -3.14 -7.12
CA LEU A 423 -0.93 -1.85 -7.20
C LEU A 423 -2.44 -2.00 -7.01
N SER A 424 -3.04 -3.07 -7.54
CA SER A 424 -4.46 -3.35 -7.39
C SER A 424 -4.80 -3.69 -5.95
N ASP A 425 -4.01 -4.53 -5.29
CA ASP A 425 -4.20 -4.91 -3.88
C ASP A 425 -4.07 -3.69 -2.97
N SER A 426 -3.03 -2.87 -3.18
CA SER A 426 -2.84 -1.62 -2.45
C SER A 426 -4.02 -0.66 -2.64
N LEU A 427 -4.55 -0.57 -3.86
CA LEU A 427 -5.71 0.27 -4.15
C LEU A 427 -6.97 -0.24 -3.44
N THR A 428 -7.23 -1.56 -3.47
CA THR A 428 -8.37 -2.17 -2.79
C THR A 428 -8.31 -1.95 -1.28
N GLN A 429 -7.14 -2.10 -0.66
CA GLN A 429 -6.98 -1.80 0.77
C GLN A 429 -7.31 -0.33 1.09
N MET A 430 -6.86 0.62 0.27
CA MET A 430 -7.14 2.05 0.48
C MET A 430 -8.62 2.39 0.25
N GLU A 431 -9.26 1.78 -0.73
CA GLU A 431 -10.70 1.96 -0.99
C GLU A 431 -11.55 1.40 0.16
N ILE A 432 -11.14 0.28 0.76
CA ILE A 432 -11.75 -0.25 1.98
C ILE A 432 -11.62 0.80 3.11
N ILE A 433 -10.41 1.32 3.36
CA ILE A 433 -10.19 2.34 4.39
C ILE A 433 -11.05 3.58 4.16
N GLN A 434 -11.11 4.09 2.93
CA GLN A 434 -11.91 5.27 2.59
C GLN A 434 -13.41 5.01 2.77
N SER A 435 -13.90 3.83 2.37
CA SER A 435 -15.31 3.46 2.56
C SER A 435 -15.67 3.28 4.03
N VAL A 436 -14.76 2.73 4.82
CA VAL A 436 -14.87 2.54 6.26
C VAL A 436 -14.83 3.91 6.95
N LYS A 437 -13.95 4.84 6.56
CA LYS A 437 -13.93 6.23 7.09
C LYS A 437 -15.24 6.96 6.85
N THR A 438 -15.67 6.93 5.61
CA THR A 438 -16.80 7.75 5.17
C THR A 438 -18.13 7.05 5.43
N SER A 439 -18.15 5.79 5.91
CA SER A 439 -19.40 5.06 6.15
C SER A 439 -20.42 5.86 6.96
N PRO A 440 -21.70 5.92 6.54
CA PRO A 440 -22.73 6.71 7.21
C PRO A 440 -22.85 6.40 8.71
N GLU A 441 -22.69 5.14 9.10
CA GLU A 441 -22.74 4.71 10.51
C GLU A 441 -21.69 5.41 11.38
N LYS A 442 -20.49 5.68 10.84
CA LYS A 442 -19.46 6.42 11.57
C LYS A 442 -19.59 7.92 11.47
N VAL A 443 -20.15 8.40 10.35
CA VAL A 443 -20.45 9.82 10.22
C VAL A 443 -21.51 10.22 11.25
N GLU A 444 -22.48 9.34 11.53
CA GLU A 444 -23.49 9.55 12.58
C GLU A 444 -22.89 9.66 13.99
N ASP A 445 -21.76 9.00 14.28
CA ASP A 445 -21.09 9.08 15.59
C ASP A 445 -20.54 10.49 15.90
N PHE A 446 -20.36 11.36 14.90
CA PHE A 446 -19.91 12.74 15.12
C PHE A 446 -21.00 13.64 15.70
N TYR A 447 -22.27 13.30 15.49
CA TYR A 447 -23.42 14.15 15.82
C TYR A 447 -24.08 13.71 17.13
N GLU A 448 -24.39 14.67 18.00
CA GLU A 448 -25.28 14.42 19.13
C GLU A 448 -26.69 14.22 18.60
N ARG A 449 -27.18 12.97 18.64
CA ARG A 449 -28.60 12.72 18.42
C ARG A 449 -29.37 13.33 19.59
N PRO A 450 -30.29 14.29 19.35
CA PRO A 450 -31.14 14.78 20.42
C PRO A 450 -31.94 13.62 20.98
N ALA A 451 -31.95 13.44 22.31
CA ALA A 451 -32.65 12.34 22.98
C ALA A 451 -34.16 12.27 22.66
N THR A 452 -34.72 13.34 22.09
CA THR A 452 -36.14 13.51 21.76
C THR A 452 -36.51 13.13 20.33
N VAL A 453 -35.55 12.92 19.42
CA VAL A 453 -35.85 12.55 18.02
C VAL A 453 -35.79 11.04 17.88
N LYS A 454 -36.93 10.36 18.12
CA LYS A 454 -37.12 8.95 17.74
C LYS A 454 -37.16 8.86 16.22
N LEU A 455 -36.02 8.60 15.59
CA LEU A 455 -36.02 8.15 14.20
C LEU A 455 -36.60 6.74 14.11
N ALA A 456 -37.21 6.44 12.97
CA ALA A 456 -37.70 5.11 12.65
C ALA A 456 -36.57 4.08 12.83
N PRO A 457 -36.87 2.87 13.36
CA PRO A 457 -35.85 1.89 13.72
C PRO A 457 -34.92 1.60 12.54
N SER A 458 -33.61 1.61 12.81
CA SER A 458 -32.56 1.31 11.83
C SER A 458 -32.81 -0.05 11.17
N LEU A 459 -32.20 -0.32 10.00
CA LEU A 459 -32.35 -1.63 9.36
C LEU A 459 -31.93 -2.78 10.30
N LYS A 460 -30.88 -2.55 11.10
CA LYS A 460 -30.38 -3.47 12.13
C LYS A 460 -31.40 -3.70 13.25
N GLU A 461 -32.03 -2.64 13.75
CA GLU A 461 -33.12 -2.73 14.74
C GLU A 461 -34.37 -3.40 14.14
N LYS A 462 -34.74 -3.09 12.90
CA LYS A 462 -35.85 -3.77 12.20
C LYS A 462 -35.58 -5.27 12.06
N ILE A 463 -34.33 -5.65 11.75
CA ILE A 463 -33.91 -7.06 11.67
C ILE A 463 -33.94 -7.72 13.06
N GLN A 464 -33.46 -7.05 14.11
CA GLN A 464 -33.54 -7.56 15.49
C GLN A 464 -34.97 -7.68 16.00
N ILE A 465 -35.83 -6.70 15.75
CA ILE A 465 -37.25 -6.70 16.12
C ILE A 465 -37.96 -7.84 15.38
N ARG A 466 -37.66 -8.05 14.08
CA ARG A 466 -38.20 -9.19 13.32
C ARG A 466 -37.72 -10.53 13.89
N ARG A 467 -36.44 -10.65 14.24
CA ARG A 467 -35.90 -11.88 14.87
C ARG A 467 -36.54 -12.17 16.24
N LYS A 468 -36.71 -11.14 17.09
CA LYS A 468 -37.42 -11.25 18.37
C LYS A 468 -38.88 -11.68 18.18
N LYS A 469 -39.60 -11.04 17.25
CA LYS A 469 -40.98 -11.44 16.95
C LYS A 469 -41.10 -12.87 16.41
N MET A 470 -40.10 -13.36 15.67
CA MET A 470 -40.03 -14.75 15.20
C MET A 470 -39.69 -15.76 16.31
N THR A 471 -38.93 -15.36 17.34
CA THR A 471 -38.69 -16.20 18.52
C THR A 471 -39.89 -16.23 19.45
N ASP A 472 -40.62 -15.13 19.59
CA ASP A 472 -41.80 -15.04 20.46
C ASP A 472 -43.00 -15.82 19.87
N THR A 473 -43.15 -15.83 18.54
CA THR A 473 -44.19 -16.64 17.85
C THR A 473 -43.93 -18.16 17.91
N LYS A 474 -42.67 -18.59 18.13
CA LYS A 474 -42.33 -20.00 18.36
C LYS A 474 -42.65 -20.48 19.79
N HIS A 475 -42.87 -19.57 20.74
CA HIS A 475 -43.26 -19.92 22.10
C HIS A 475 -44.78 -19.93 22.33
N ILE A 476 -45.58 -19.46 21.36
CA ILE A 476 -47.05 -19.48 21.42
C ILE A 476 -47.63 -20.67 20.62
N SER A 477 -46.79 -21.45 19.95
CA SER A 477 -47.16 -22.62 19.14
C SER A 477 -46.61 -23.96 19.68
N LYS A 478 -46.62 -24.11 21.02
CA LYS A 478 -46.51 -25.41 21.68
C LYS A 478 -47.62 -25.59 22.70
#